data_AF-A0A924JNT9-F1
#
_entry.id   AF-A0A924JNT9-F1
#
_cell.length_a   1.000
_cell.length_b   1.000
_cell.length_c   1.000
_cell.angle_alpha   90.00
_cell.angle_beta   90.00
_cell.angle_gamma   90.00
#
_symmetry.space_group_name_H-M   'P 1'
#
loop_
_entity.id
_entity.type
_entity.pdbx_description
1 polymer ?
#
loop_
_entity_poly.entity_id
_entity_poly.type
_entity_poly.pdbx_seq_one_letter_code
_entity_poly.pdbx_strand_id
1 'polypeptide(L)'
;MQPTLTQNKRIASIDVLRGLVMIIMALDHTRDFFTNVTYDPLDLTKTSVPLFLTRFVTHYCAPIFVFLSGCSVFFTLQKGKTQNEASGFLLKRGIWLIFVELVIINFAFSFDIAYHFVDVQVIWAIGWSMIFLAAIIFLKPLHVGLIGLIIIIGHNALDGIHANNLGNGKIFWMIFHEQGFVSFG
;
A
#
# COMPACT_ATOMS: atom_id res chain seq x y z
N MET A 1 7.68 31.04 -33.78
CA MET A 1 8.09 30.61 -32.43
C MET A 1 7.36 29.31 -32.12
N GLN A 2 8.05 28.18 -32.13
CA GLN A 2 7.49 26.92 -31.61
C GLN A 2 7.45 27.02 -30.08
N PRO A 3 6.36 26.59 -29.41
CA PRO A 3 6.32 26.55 -27.97
C PRO A 3 7.36 25.52 -27.51
N THR A 4 8.36 25.96 -26.73
CA THR A 4 9.27 25.07 -26.03
C THR A 4 8.45 24.25 -25.05
N LEU A 5 8.14 23.00 -25.41
CA LEU A 5 7.60 22.01 -24.49
C LEU A 5 8.59 21.91 -23.33
N THR A 6 8.26 22.52 -22.19
CA THR A 6 9.01 22.32 -20.95
C THR A 6 8.95 20.84 -20.64
N GLN A 7 10.01 20.11 -21.00
CA GLN A 7 10.17 18.70 -20.71
C GLN A 7 9.97 18.54 -19.20
N ASN A 8 8.88 17.88 -18.82
CA ASN A 8 8.50 17.68 -17.44
C ASN A 8 9.49 16.68 -16.83
N LYS A 9 10.64 17.18 -16.41
CA LYS A 9 11.80 16.35 -16.05
C LYS A 9 11.43 15.52 -14.82
N ARG A 10 11.40 14.20 -14.98
CA ARG A 10 11.16 13.27 -13.88
C ARG A 10 12.28 13.38 -12.85
N ILE A 11 11.95 13.08 -11.59
CA ILE A 11 12.94 13.10 -10.51
C ILE A 11 13.61 11.72 -10.49
N ALA A 12 14.78 11.62 -11.11
CA ALA A 12 15.47 10.34 -11.34
C ALA A 12 15.74 9.56 -10.04
N SER A 13 16.07 10.24 -8.93
CA SER A 13 16.30 9.59 -7.63
C SER A 13 15.06 8.87 -7.10
N ILE A 14 13.87 9.46 -7.27
CA ILE A 14 12.59 8.84 -6.86
C ILE A 14 12.32 7.62 -7.73
N ASP A 15 12.52 7.73 -9.04
CA ASP A 15 12.26 6.62 -9.97
C ASP A 15 13.22 5.45 -9.72
N VAL A 16 14.51 5.71 -9.50
CA VAL A 16 15.53 4.69 -9.19
C VAL A 16 15.23 4.00 -7.86
N LEU A 17 14.92 4.75 -6.81
CA LEU A 17 14.63 4.18 -5.49
C LEU A 17 13.35 3.31 -5.54
N ARG A 18 12.30 3.77 -6.22
CA ARG A 18 11.09 2.97 -6.43
C ARG A 18 11.38 1.68 -7.20
N GLY A 19 12.21 1.75 -8.24
CA GLY A 19 12.65 0.59 -9.01
C GLY A 19 13.36 -0.45 -8.14
N LEU A 20 14.33 0.01 -7.36
CA LEU A 20 15.07 -0.85 -6.43
C LEU A 20 14.14 -1.52 -5.41
N VAL A 21 13.25 -0.73 -4.80
CA VAL A 21 12.27 -1.22 -3.82
C VAL A 21 11.33 -2.26 -4.44
N MET A 22 10.87 -2.07 -5.68
CA MET A 22 10.03 -3.06 -6.37
C MET A 22 10.78 -4.38 -6.62
N ILE A 23 12.07 -4.33 -6.97
CA ILE A 23 12.89 -5.54 -7.17
C ILE A 23 13.06 -6.31 -5.85
N ILE A 24 13.38 -5.60 -4.75
CA ILE A 24 13.54 -6.23 -3.43
C ILE A 24 12.20 -6.78 -2.92
N MET A 25 11.09 -6.06 -3.14
CA MET A 25 9.76 -6.54 -2.78
C MET A 25 9.38 -7.82 -3.55
N ALA A 26 9.77 -7.94 -4.83
CA ALA A 26 9.57 -9.16 -5.60
C ALA A 26 10.35 -10.35 -5.01
N LEU A 27 11.56 -10.13 -4.48
CA LEU A 27 12.31 -11.18 -3.78
C LEU A 27 11.49 -11.77 -2.61
N ASP A 28 10.84 -10.91 -1.81
CA ASP A 28 9.99 -11.36 -0.69
C ASP A 28 8.84 -12.24 -1.16
N HIS A 29 8.11 -11.80 -2.19
CA HIS A 29 6.98 -12.55 -2.71
C HIS A 29 7.40 -13.85 -3.41
N THR A 30 8.59 -13.90 -4.03
CA THR A 30 9.10 -15.17 -4.59
C THR A 30 9.49 -16.16 -3.50
N ARG A 31 10.04 -15.70 -2.36
CA ARG A 31 10.39 -16.56 -1.22
C ARG A 31 9.20 -17.40 -0.77
N ASP A 32 8.00 -16.83 -0.76
CA ASP A 32 6.79 -17.52 -0.31
C ASP A 32 6.42 -18.73 -1.19
N PHE A 33 6.90 -18.79 -2.45
CA PHE A 33 6.73 -19.96 -3.33
C PHE A 33 7.87 -20.98 -3.20
N PHE A 34 9.07 -20.55 -2.81
CA PHE A 34 10.25 -21.42 -2.72
C PHE A 34 10.52 -21.93 -1.29
N THR A 35 9.78 -21.45 -0.29
CA THR A 35 9.95 -21.84 1.11
C THR A 35 8.62 -22.30 1.72
N ASN A 36 8.62 -23.45 2.41
CA ASN A 36 7.45 -23.95 3.15
C ASN A 36 7.43 -23.46 4.61
N VAL A 37 7.88 -22.23 4.84
CA VAL A 37 7.89 -21.66 6.18
C VAL A 37 6.48 -21.22 6.54
N THR A 38 5.87 -21.89 7.51
CA THR A 38 4.50 -21.61 7.98
C THR A 38 4.45 -20.79 9.26
N TYR A 39 5.60 -20.31 9.74
CA TYR A 39 5.73 -19.47 10.93
C TYR A 39 6.21 -18.08 10.54
N ASP A 40 6.00 -17.08 11.41
CA ASP A 40 6.48 -15.72 11.15
C ASP A 40 8.01 -15.72 11.00
N PRO A 41 8.56 -15.28 9.85
CA PRO A 41 10.01 -15.17 9.65
C PRO A 41 10.70 -14.22 10.64
N LEU A 42 9.95 -13.37 11.35
CA LEU A 42 10.43 -12.48 12.40
C LEU A 42 10.43 -13.11 13.80
N ASP A 43 9.87 -14.31 13.97
CA ASP A 43 9.91 -15.04 15.24
C ASP A 43 11.33 -15.53 15.53
N LEU A 44 12.04 -14.81 16.40
CA LEU A 44 13.42 -15.09 16.81
C LEU A 44 13.58 -16.47 17.48
N THR A 45 12.49 -17.09 17.92
CA THR A 45 12.54 -18.43 18.54
C THR A 45 12.60 -19.56 17.51
N LYS A 46 12.23 -19.29 16.25
CA LYS A 46 12.11 -20.31 15.19
C LYS A 46 12.87 -19.97 13.91
N THR A 47 13.15 -18.69 13.68
CA THR A 47 13.74 -18.22 12.43
C THR A 47 15.23 -18.55 12.34
N SER A 48 15.75 -18.56 11.11
CA SER A 48 17.19 -18.63 10.84
C SER A 48 17.72 -17.24 10.48
N VAL A 49 19.00 -16.98 10.72
CA VAL A 49 19.63 -15.68 10.41
C VAL A 49 19.38 -15.24 8.95
N PRO A 50 19.54 -16.11 7.92
CA PRO A 50 19.27 -15.71 6.54
C PRO A 50 17.79 -15.35 6.29
N LEU A 51 16.87 -16.13 6.87
CA LEU A 51 15.43 -15.92 6.70
C LEU A 51 14.97 -14.62 7.39
N PHE A 52 15.45 -14.37 8.60
CA PHE A 52 15.21 -13.12 9.29
C PHE A 52 15.73 -11.92 8.50
N LEU A 53 16.97 -11.97 8.03
CA LEU A 53 17.58 -10.85 7.30
C LEU A 53 16.86 -10.54 6.00
N THR A 54 16.42 -11.56 5.26
CA THR A 54 15.62 -11.34 4.05
C THR A 54 14.30 -10.66 4.37
N ARG A 55 13.55 -11.14 5.37
CA ARG A 55 12.28 -10.51 5.79
C ARG A 55 12.49 -9.10 6.35
N PHE A 56 13.55 -8.88 7.12
CA PHE A 56 13.88 -7.58 7.71
C PHE A 56 14.14 -6.54 6.62
N VAL A 57 14.91 -6.86 5.60
CA VAL A 57 15.21 -5.93 4.49
C VAL A 57 13.95 -5.64 3.67
N THR A 58 13.14 -6.66 3.39
CA THR A 58 11.93 -6.53 2.57
C THR A 58 10.79 -5.81 3.31
N HIS A 59 10.75 -5.87 4.64
CA HIS A 59 9.73 -5.22 5.47
C HIS A 59 9.63 -3.70 5.20
N TYR A 60 10.76 -3.04 4.95
CA TYR A 60 10.78 -1.59 4.68
C TYR A 60 10.38 -1.21 3.26
N CYS A 61 10.29 -2.18 2.34
CA CYS A 61 10.00 -1.90 0.94
C CYS A 61 8.60 -1.29 0.76
N ALA A 62 7.57 -1.89 1.38
CA ALA A 62 6.21 -1.37 1.28
C ALA A 62 6.07 0.06 1.85
N PRO A 63 6.51 0.36 3.09
CA PRO A 63 6.48 1.73 3.62
C PRO A 63 7.17 2.77 2.74
N ILE A 64 8.38 2.46 2.23
CA ILE A 64 9.13 3.37 1.36
C ILE A 64 8.39 3.58 0.03
N PHE A 65 7.85 2.52 -0.57
CA PHE A 65 7.10 2.62 -1.83
C PHE A 65 5.87 3.53 -1.69
N VAL A 66 5.09 3.35 -0.62
CA VAL A 66 3.90 4.17 -0.35
C VAL A 66 4.26 5.62 -0.07
N PHE A 67 5.30 5.86 0.73
CA PHE A 67 5.82 7.21 1.00
C PHE A 67 6.23 7.93 -0.29
N LEU A 68 7.02 7.29 -1.14
CA LEU A 68 7.45 7.87 -2.42
C LEU A 68 6.28 8.09 -3.38
N SER A 69 5.24 7.24 -3.34
CA SER A 69 3.99 7.47 -4.09
C SER A 69 3.32 8.78 -3.65
N GLY A 70 3.21 9.02 -2.34
CA GLY A 70 2.68 10.27 -1.77
C GLY A 70 3.53 11.50 -2.15
N CYS A 71 4.85 11.42 -1.98
CA CYS A 71 5.76 12.50 -2.40
C CYS A 71 5.65 12.80 -3.90
N SER A 72 5.48 11.78 -4.74
CA SER A 72 5.30 11.95 -6.18
C SER A 72 4.06 12.76 -6.52
N VAL A 73 2.96 12.59 -5.78
CA VAL A 73 1.74 13.41 -5.93
C VAL A 73 2.04 14.87 -5.59
N PHE A 74 2.69 15.12 -4.45
CA PHE A 74 3.04 16.47 -4.01
C PHE A 74 3.92 17.20 -5.03
N PHE A 75 4.98 16.56 -5.53
CA PHE A 75 5.83 17.15 -6.56
C PHE A 75 5.10 17.34 -7.89
N THR A 76 4.12 16.50 -8.22
CA THR A 76 3.32 16.67 -9.43
C THR A 76 2.44 17.93 -9.36
N LEU A 77 1.89 18.23 -8.18
CA LEU A 77 1.16 19.49 -7.94
C LEU A 77 2.09 20.71 -8.03
N GLN A 78 3.29 20.62 -7.46
CA GLN A 78 4.29 21.70 -7.57
C GLN A 78 4.74 21.97 -9.02
N LYS A 79 4.71 20.95 -9.88
CA LYS A 79 5.04 21.07 -11.31
C LYS A 79 3.89 21.59 -12.18
N GLY A 80 2.81 22.09 -11.58
CA GLY A 80 1.74 22.80 -12.27
C GLY A 80 0.52 21.96 -12.64
N LYS A 81 0.44 20.70 -12.19
CA LYS A 81 -0.80 19.91 -12.35
C LYS A 81 -1.87 20.45 -11.41
N THR A 82 -3.10 20.60 -11.89
CA THR A 82 -4.20 21.09 -11.05
C THR A 82 -4.64 20.03 -10.03
N GLN A 83 -5.22 20.48 -8.91
CA GLN A 83 -5.76 19.57 -7.90
C GLN A 83 -6.87 18.67 -8.45
N ASN A 84 -7.70 19.18 -9.36
CA ASN A 84 -8.75 18.39 -10.04
C ASN A 84 -8.16 17.26 -10.89
N GLU A 85 -7.14 17.56 -11.71
CA GLU A 85 -6.49 16.54 -12.53
C GLU A 85 -5.73 15.51 -11.67
N ALA A 86 -5.15 15.94 -10.55
CA ALA A 86 -4.49 15.05 -9.61
C ALA A 86 -5.49 14.16 -8.86
N SER A 87 -6.62 14.72 -8.40
CA SER A 87 -7.72 14.00 -7.75
C SER A 87 -8.29 12.92 -8.69
N GLY A 88 -8.68 13.29 -9.91
CA GLY A 88 -9.23 12.33 -10.88
C GLY A 88 -8.22 11.25 -11.29
N PHE A 89 -6.94 11.59 -11.36
CA PHE A 89 -5.88 10.61 -11.62
C PHE A 89 -5.73 9.60 -10.47
N LEU A 90 -5.72 10.08 -9.23
CA LEU A 90 -5.62 9.24 -8.03
C LEU A 90 -6.84 8.35 -7.87
N LEU A 91 -8.04 8.89 -8.07
CA LEU A 91 -9.29 8.12 -7.97
C LEU A 91 -9.31 6.95 -8.97
N LYS A 92 -9.02 7.22 -10.24
CA LYS A 92 -8.97 6.18 -11.28
C LYS A 92 -7.93 5.12 -10.98
N ARG A 93 -6.73 5.53 -10.53
CA ARG A 93 -5.68 4.58 -10.15
C ARG A 93 -6.02 3.78 -8.90
N GLY A 94 -6.61 4.40 -7.89
CA GLY A 94 -7.00 3.73 -6.65
C GLY A 94 -8.03 2.64 -6.91
N ILE A 95 -9.08 2.96 -7.68
CA ILE A 95 -10.10 1.99 -8.11
C ILE A 95 -9.46 0.88 -8.94
N TRP A 96 -8.56 1.22 -9.86
CA TRP A 96 -7.85 0.22 -10.66
C TRP A 96 -7.00 -0.71 -9.81
N LEU A 97 -6.27 -0.21 -8.81
CA LEU A 97 -5.46 -1.05 -7.92
C LEU A 97 -6.32 -1.97 -7.06
N ILE A 98 -7.46 -1.50 -6.56
CA ILE A 98 -8.44 -2.33 -5.86
C ILE A 98 -8.91 -3.47 -6.76
N PHE A 99 -9.29 -3.16 -7.99
CA PHE A 99 -9.68 -4.17 -8.98
C PHE A 99 -8.55 -5.18 -9.27
N VAL A 100 -7.33 -4.68 -9.49
CA VAL A 100 -6.15 -5.52 -9.75
C VAL A 100 -5.91 -6.48 -8.60
N GLU A 101 -6.00 -6.03 -7.35
CA GLU A 101 -5.81 -6.90 -6.19
C GLU A 101 -6.87 -7.99 -6.14
N LEU A 102 -8.15 -7.59 -6.15
CA LEU A 102 -9.27 -8.51 -5.96
C LEU A 102 -9.37 -9.56 -7.08
N VAL A 103 -9.02 -9.17 -8.32
CA VAL A 103 -9.23 -10.03 -9.49
C VAL A 103 -7.92 -10.65 -9.94
N ILE A 104 -6.92 -9.84 -10.26
CA ILE A 104 -5.70 -10.30 -10.94
C ILE A 104 -4.74 -10.94 -9.95
N ILE A 105 -4.43 -10.27 -8.84
CA ILE A 105 -3.43 -10.75 -7.87
C ILE A 105 -3.94 -11.96 -7.12
N ASN A 106 -5.19 -11.91 -6.64
CA ASN A 106 -5.80 -13.07 -5.98
C ASN A 106 -5.80 -14.30 -6.89
N PHE A 107 -6.18 -14.15 -8.16
CA PHE A 107 -6.09 -15.26 -9.12
C PHE A 107 -4.64 -15.70 -9.39
N ALA A 108 -3.71 -14.77 -9.58
CA ALA A 108 -2.33 -15.08 -9.92
C ALA A 108 -1.57 -15.81 -8.79
N PHE A 109 -1.92 -15.53 -7.53
CA PHE A 109 -1.27 -16.16 -6.37
C PHE A 109 -1.97 -17.45 -5.92
N SER A 110 -3.31 -17.52 -5.99
CA SER A 110 -4.05 -18.71 -5.56
C SER A 110 -4.28 -19.73 -6.68
N PHE A 111 -4.26 -19.30 -7.94
CA PHE A 111 -4.76 -20.04 -9.12
C PHE A 111 -6.19 -20.58 -8.94
N ASP A 112 -6.97 -19.99 -8.04
CA ASP A 112 -8.35 -20.39 -7.76
C ASP A 112 -9.33 -19.52 -8.56
N ILE A 113 -10.01 -20.14 -9.53
CA ILE A 113 -11.02 -19.49 -10.37
C ILE A 113 -12.29 -19.15 -9.58
N ALA A 114 -12.58 -19.91 -8.51
CA ALA A 114 -13.77 -19.74 -7.69
C ALA A 114 -13.57 -18.75 -6.54
N TYR A 115 -12.34 -18.24 -6.35
CA TYR A 115 -12.00 -17.24 -5.32
C TYR A 115 -12.50 -17.62 -3.91
N HIS A 116 -12.30 -18.88 -3.49
CA HIS A 116 -12.71 -19.34 -2.15
C HIS A 116 -11.98 -18.59 -1.04
N PHE A 117 -10.79 -18.09 -1.34
CA PHE A 117 -9.99 -17.26 -0.45
C PHE A 117 -9.56 -15.99 -1.19
N VAL A 118 -9.87 -14.84 -0.61
CA VAL A 118 -9.49 -13.53 -1.13
C VAL A 118 -8.62 -12.83 -0.09
N ASP A 119 -7.35 -12.64 -0.44
CA ASP A 119 -6.41 -11.87 0.37
C ASP A 119 -6.36 -10.41 -0.12
N VAL A 120 -6.33 -9.47 0.82
CA VAL A 120 -6.29 -8.03 0.54
C VAL A 120 -5.08 -7.43 1.24
N GLN A 121 -4.01 -7.25 0.46
CA GLN A 121 -2.70 -6.87 0.99
C GLN A 121 -2.38 -5.39 0.70
N VAL A 122 -1.10 -5.10 0.52
CA VAL A 122 -0.56 -3.74 0.37
C VAL A 122 -1.17 -3.01 -0.83
N ILE A 123 -1.49 -3.71 -1.93
CA ILE A 123 -2.08 -3.09 -3.12
C ILE A 123 -3.49 -2.57 -2.82
N TRP A 124 -4.30 -3.34 -2.08
CA TRP A 124 -5.61 -2.91 -1.58
C TRP A 124 -5.50 -1.65 -0.73
N ALA A 125 -4.59 -1.66 0.27
CA ALA A 125 -4.36 -0.52 1.16
C ALA A 125 -3.92 0.74 0.38
N ILE A 126 -3.04 0.59 -0.62
CA ILE A 126 -2.63 1.69 -1.51
C ILE A 126 -3.82 2.21 -2.32
N GLY A 127 -4.67 1.31 -2.83
CA GLY A 127 -5.86 1.67 -3.59
C GLY A 127 -6.78 2.60 -2.79
N TRP A 128 -7.14 2.20 -1.57
CA TRP A 128 -7.93 3.05 -0.67
C TRP A 128 -7.22 4.33 -0.27
N SER A 129 -5.91 4.26 -0.01
CA SER A 129 -5.11 5.44 0.32
C SER A 129 -5.11 6.48 -0.82
N MET A 130 -5.06 6.03 -2.09
CA MET A 130 -5.16 6.93 -3.25
C MET A 130 -6.57 7.56 -3.37
N ILE A 131 -7.63 6.80 -3.13
CA ILE A 131 -9.01 7.31 -3.13
C ILE A 131 -9.20 8.34 -2.01
N PHE A 132 -8.74 8.02 -0.81
CA PHE A 132 -8.81 8.93 0.33
C PHE A 132 -8.01 10.20 0.06
N LEU A 133 -6.77 10.08 -0.44
CA LEU A 133 -5.96 11.21 -0.83
C LEU A 133 -6.63 12.05 -1.93
N ALA A 134 -7.30 11.42 -2.91
CA ALA A 134 -8.03 12.13 -3.95
C ALA A 134 -9.16 13.01 -3.41
N ALA A 135 -9.79 12.62 -2.30
CA ALA A 135 -10.82 13.41 -1.63
C ALA A 135 -10.23 14.59 -0.86
N ILE A 136 -9.09 14.40 -0.17
CA ILE A 136 -8.49 15.44 0.69
C ILE A 136 -7.43 16.30 -0.01
N ILE A 137 -7.10 16.03 -1.28
CA ILE A 137 -6.06 16.76 -2.04
C ILE A 137 -6.35 18.25 -2.23
N PHE A 138 -7.60 18.66 -2.04
CA PHE A 138 -8.04 20.06 -2.10
C PHE A 138 -7.60 20.87 -0.87
N LEU A 139 -7.25 20.20 0.23
CA LEU A 139 -6.72 20.85 1.41
C LEU A 139 -5.30 21.38 1.17
N LYS A 140 -4.87 22.35 1.99
CA LYS A 140 -3.47 22.79 1.96
C LYS A 140 -2.55 21.60 2.29
N PRO A 141 -1.38 21.47 1.63
CA PRO A 141 -0.48 20.32 1.85
C PRO A 141 -0.11 20.06 3.32
N LEU A 142 -0.05 21.12 4.13
CA LEU A 142 0.17 21.02 5.57
C LEU A 142 -0.90 20.17 6.27
N HIS A 143 -2.19 20.37 5.96
CA HIS A 143 -3.28 19.61 6.58
C HIS A 143 -3.23 18.14 6.18
N VAL A 144 -2.93 17.84 4.90
CA VAL A 144 -2.75 16.46 4.43
C VAL A 144 -1.60 15.78 5.18
N GLY A 145 -0.48 16.48 5.37
CA GLY A 145 0.65 15.99 6.17
C GLY A 145 0.29 15.76 7.64
N LEU A 146 -0.45 16.68 8.26
CA LEU A 146 -0.92 16.54 9.65
C LEU A 146 -1.88 15.36 9.81
N ILE A 147 -2.82 15.16 8.87
CA ILE A 147 -3.73 14.00 8.87
C ILE A 147 -2.90 12.70 8.82
N GLY A 148 -1.92 12.62 7.91
CA GLY A 148 -1.03 11.46 7.83
C GLY A 148 -0.25 11.21 9.12
N LEU A 149 0.29 12.27 9.74
CA LEU A 149 1.02 12.17 10.99
C LEU A 149 0.13 11.70 12.16
N ILE A 150 -1.10 12.23 12.25
CA ILE A 150 -2.08 11.81 13.25
C ILE A 150 -2.44 10.34 13.05
N ILE A 151 -2.62 9.88 11.81
CA ILE A 151 -2.89 8.47 11.53
C ILE A 151 -1.71 7.61 12.00
N ILE A 152 -0.47 7.95 11.65
CA ILE A 152 0.72 7.16 12.03
C ILE A 152 0.90 7.10 13.55
N ILE A 153 0.84 8.24 14.23
CA ILE A 153 1.06 8.31 15.68
C ILE A 153 -0.12 7.69 16.45
N GLY A 154 -1.34 7.93 15.97
CA GLY A 154 -2.57 7.51 16.63
C GLY A 154 -2.99 6.08 16.30
N HIS A 155 -2.42 5.44 15.27
CA HIS A 155 -2.82 4.10 14.82
C HIS A 155 -2.83 3.10 15.99
N ASN A 156 -1.71 2.98 16.70
CA ASN A 156 -1.55 1.98 17.77
C ASN A 156 -2.39 2.29 19.02
N ALA A 157 -2.96 3.50 19.14
CA ALA A 157 -3.86 3.81 20.25
C ALA A 157 -5.18 3.04 20.15
N LEU A 158 -5.51 2.53 18.95
CA LEU A 158 -6.74 1.80 18.67
C LEU A 158 -6.58 0.28 18.86
N ASP A 159 -5.36 -0.23 19.08
CA ASP A 159 -5.04 -1.66 19.19
C ASP A 159 -5.79 -2.38 20.34
N GLY A 160 -6.22 -1.63 21.37
CA GLY A 160 -7.03 -2.17 22.47
C GLY A 160 -8.48 -2.50 22.09
N ILE A 161 -8.92 -2.10 20.90
CA ILE A 161 -10.25 -2.37 20.37
C ILE A 161 -10.13 -3.57 19.43
N HIS A 162 -10.75 -4.70 19.81
CA HIS A 162 -10.74 -5.91 18.99
C HIS A 162 -12.03 -6.06 18.18
N ALA A 163 -11.91 -6.45 16.92
CA ALA A 163 -13.01 -6.61 15.97
C ALA A 163 -14.09 -7.57 16.50
N ASN A 164 -13.69 -8.60 17.25
CA ASN A 164 -14.61 -9.57 17.85
C ASN A 164 -15.56 -8.93 18.88
N ASN A 165 -15.18 -7.80 19.48
CA ASN A 165 -16.00 -7.09 20.46
C ASN A 165 -17.01 -6.13 19.81
N LEU A 166 -16.91 -5.88 18.50
CA LEU A 166 -17.73 -4.89 17.77
C LEU A 166 -19.01 -5.46 17.15
N GLY A 167 -19.25 -6.77 17.27
CA GLY A 167 -20.43 -7.43 16.67
C GLY A 167 -20.50 -7.16 15.15
N ASN A 168 -21.55 -6.47 14.71
CA ASN A 168 -21.75 -6.11 13.30
C ASN A 168 -20.66 -5.17 12.73
N GLY A 169 -19.91 -4.47 13.59
CA GLY A 169 -18.78 -3.63 13.19
C GLY A 169 -17.49 -4.39 12.92
N LYS A 170 -17.44 -5.71 13.18
CA LYS A 170 -16.25 -6.56 13.03
C LYS A 170 -15.59 -6.40 11.65
N ILE A 171 -16.37 -6.51 10.58
CA ILE A 171 -15.86 -6.47 9.21
C ILE A 171 -15.21 -5.12 8.92
N PHE A 172 -15.85 -4.02 9.31
CA PHE A 172 -15.28 -2.68 9.12
C PHE A 172 -13.96 -2.51 9.87
N TRP A 173 -13.89 -2.99 11.11
CA TRP A 173 -12.66 -2.91 11.89
C TRP A 173 -11.53 -3.74 11.29
N MET A 174 -11.84 -4.93 10.76
CA MET A 174 -10.84 -5.78 10.11
C MET A 174 -10.36 -5.20 8.78
N ILE A 175 -11.21 -4.50 8.04
CA ILE A 175 -10.83 -3.83 6.80
C ILE A 175 -9.86 -2.67 7.05
N PHE A 176 -10.02 -1.93 8.15
CA PHE A 176 -9.29 -0.67 8.38
C PHE A 176 -8.16 -0.75 9.41
N HIS A 177 -8.18 -1.70 10.34
CA HIS A 177 -7.29 -1.67 11.50
C HIS A 177 -6.73 -3.04 11.91
N GLU A 178 -7.55 -4.08 11.97
CA GLU A 178 -7.13 -5.38 12.52
C GLU A 178 -6.98 -6.47 11.44
N GLN A 179 -5.80 -7.09 11.33
CA GLN A 179 -5.61 -8.20 10.41
C GLN A 179 -6.37 -9.45 10.89
N GLY A 180 -7.09 -10.11 9.98
CA GLY A 180 -7.65 -11.42 10.25
C GLY A 180 -8.52 -11.95 9.10
N PHE A 181 -9.18 -13.07 9.35
CA PHE A 181 -10.01 -13.75 8.37
C PHE A 181 -11.50 -13.45 8.57
N VAL A 182 -12.18 -13.14 7.47
CA VAL A 182 -13.64 -13.00 7.42
C VAL A 182 -14.17 -14.10 6.51
N SER A 183 -14.98 -15.01 7.07
CA SER A 183 -15.70 -16.00 6.29
C SER A 183 -17.00 -15.37 5.77
N PHE A 184 -17.11 -15.31 4.44
CA PHE A 184 -18.38 -15.07 3.77
C PHE A 184 -18.96 -16.47 3.49
N GLY A 185 -20.10 -16.76 4.13
CA GLY A 185 -20.74 -18.08 4.06
C GLY A 185 -21.18 -18.49 2.67
#